data_AF-A0A0C9MWJ9-F1
#
_entry.id   AF-A0A0C9MWJ9-F1
#
_cell.length_a   1.000
_cell.length_b   1.000
_cell.length_c   1.000
_cell.angle_alpha   90.00
_cell.angle_beta   90.00
_cell.angle_gamma   90.00
#
_symmetry.space_group_name_H-M   'P 1'
#
loop_
_entity.id
_entity.type
_entity.pdbx_description
1 polymer ?
#
loop_
_entity_poly.entity_id
_entity_poly.type
_entity_poly.pdbx_seq_one_letter_code
_entity_poly.pdbx_strand_id
1 'polypeptide(L)'
;MRHFRKTSDRKSDRLNAFVAGSLAGLALAFDRDKQRRQSIMLYLFTRALQFSGAWLMKEWALKRSENHPGEKKLDDHLAKWIARLSGVGVMMIANAQIIYAFLFNNDTLPRSYFAFLLTHSGFKKNFGGMAARIAEAVGITVNHLVEDQVNIKIPEGQTSRDFISQFVSPNIGSAINPKMNHKYIMCAIQHPLNDNCATDKFGLFKDELLRSLKLYVPLNVIMLAVFRSKQLTVDPKTVMQKFTISCLRSALFLTMYVVMGLSTPCWLRRLTGTDKPWIYAATGAVAGSMVFIEAPGRQLELGLYCLPRALESLWKTLLKNGQVKSIPHGDILLFMASMGTLMTLYQNDKDTINSHYLSVMTRFFGQN
;
A
#
# COMPACT_ATOMS: atom_id res chain seq x y z
N MET A 1 -25.24 -10.33 30.06
CA MET A 1 -24.99 -8.98 30.62
C MET A 1 -26.26 -8.17 30.85
N ARG A 2 -27.18 -8.02 29.87
CA ARG A 2 -28.48 -7.33 30.08
C ARG A 2 -29.30 -7.86 31.26
N HIS A 3 -29.39 -9.18 31.41
CA HIS A 3 -30.09 -9.83 32.53
C HIS A 3 -29.54 -9.44 33.91
N PHE A 4 -28.21 -9.30 34.04
CA PHE A 4 -27.56 -8.98 35.31
C PHE A 4 -27.66 -7.49 35.69
N ARG A 5 -27.75 -6.60 34.70
CA ARG A 5 -27.67 -5.16 34.91
C ARG A 5 -29.02 -4.48 35.10
N LYS A 6 -30.12 -5.13 34.70
CA LYS A 6 -31.52 -4.64 34.78
C LYS A 6 -31.76 -3.25 34.13
N THR A 7 -30.82 -2.73 33.34
CA THR A 7 -30.92 -1.44 32.63
C THR A 7 -30.67 -1.62 31.12
N SER A 8 -31.34 -0.79 30.31
CA SER A 8 -31.31 -0.83 28.84
C SER A 8 -30.79 0.48 28.24
N ASP A 9 -29.64 0.98 28.70
CA ASP A 9 -28.98 2.14 28.09
C ASP A 9 -28.06 1.75 26.92
N ARG A 10 -28.08 2.59 25.89
CA ARG A 10 -27.30 2.42 24.65
C ARG A 10 -25.78 2.35 24.86
N LYS A 11 -25.24 3.09 25.84
CA LYS A 11 -23.79 3.10 26.13
C LYS A 11 -23.31 1.74 26.61
N SER A 12 -24.11 1.12 27.46
CA SER A 12 -23.74 -0.17 28.03
C SER A 12 -24.01 -1.33 27.09
N ASP A 13 -24.95 -1.18 26.16
CA ASP A 13 -25.09 -2.12 25.04
C ASP A 13 -23.89 -2.05 24.08
N ARG A 14 -23.34 -0.86 23.82
CA ARG A 14 -22.05 -0.71 23.11
C ARG A 14 -20.93 -1.42 23.85
N LEU A 15 -20.82 -1.25 25.17
CA LEU A 15 -19.82 -1.94 25.98
C LEU A 15 -20.01 -3.48 25.96
N ASN A 16 -21.26 -3.95 26.04
CA ASN A 16 -21.58 -5.37 25.97
C ASN A 16 -21.13 -5.97 24.64
N ALA A 17 -21.39 -5.28 23.53
CA ALA A 17 -20.96 -5.69 22.19
C ALA A 17 -19.43 -5.75 22.07
N PHE A 18 -18.74 -4.74 22.61
CA PHE A 18 -17.28 -4.69 22.64
C PHE A 18 -16.70 -5.87 23.41
N VAL A 19 -17.14 -6.09 24.65
CA VAL A 19 -16.65 -7.17 25.51
C VAL A 19 -16.93 -8.53 24.88
N ALA A 20 -18.12 -8.76 24.35
CA ALA A 20 -18.46 -10.01 23.67
C ALA A 20 -17.56 -10.26 22.46
N GLY A 21 -17.35 -9.24 21.61
CA GLY A 21 -16.44 -9.33 20.46
C GLY A 21 -14.98 -9.56 20.88
N SER A 22 -14.50 -8.90 21.92
CA SER A 22 -13.14 -9.10 22.43
C SER A 22 -12.92 -10.49 23.00
N LEU A 23 -13.89 -11.03 23.75
CA LEU A 23 -13.84 -12.41 24.23
C LEU A 23 -13.87 -13.42 23.08
N ALA A 24 -14.72 -13.21 22.07
CA ALA A 24 -14.70 -14.05 20.87
C ALA A 24 -13.36 -13.98 20.13
N GLY A 25 -12.68 -12.83 20.18
CA GLY A 25 -11.34 -12.63 19.63
C GLY A 25 -10.26 -13.55 20.21
N LEU A 26 -10.44 -14.08 21.43
CA LEU A 26 -9.52 -15.07 22.02
C LEU A 26 -9.39 -16.34 21.17
N ALA A 27 -10.36 -16.61 20.28
CA ALA A 27 -10.29 -17.73 19.36
C ALA A 27 -9.02 -17.71 18.48
N LEU A 28 -8.45 -16.53 18.21
CA LEU A 28 -7.20 -16.40 17.47
C LEU A 28 -6.00 -17.08 18.17
N ALA A 29 -6.05 -17.23 19.50
CA ALA A 29 -5.01 -17.91 20.26
C ALA A 29 -4.88 -19.40 19.90
N PHE A 30 -5.94 -20.02 19.36
CA PHE A 30 -5.91 -21.41 18.90
C PHE A 30 -5.14 -21.60 17.58
N ASP A 31 -4.85 -20.51 16.85
CA ASP A 31 -4.04 -20.59 15.65
C ASP A 31 -2.54 -20.74 16.02
N ARG A 32 -2.01 -21.95 15.80
CA ARG A 32 -0.61 -22.30 16.08
C ARG A 32 0.37 -21.63 15.10
N ASP A 33 -0.06 -21.28 13.89
CA ASP A 33 0.80 -20.64 12.90
C ASP A 33 0.87 -19.13 13.16
N LYS A 34 2.02 -18.67 13.67
CA LYS A 34 2.25 -17.27 14.00
C LYS A 34 2.11 -16.33 12.78
N GLN A 35 2.53 -16.76 11.59
CA GLN A 35 2.50 -15.92 10.40
C GLN A 35 1.06 -15.77 9.88
N ARG A 36 0.30 -16.87 9.88
CA ARG A 36 -1.13 -16.84 9.57
C ARG A 36 -1.89 -16.01 10.59
N ARG A 37 -1.62 -16.20 11.88
CA ARG A 37 -2.21 -15.44 12.97
C ARG A 37 -2.00 -13.93 12.82
N GLN A 38 -0.79 -13.50 12.51
CA GLN A 38 -0.48 -12.09 12.23
C GLN A 38 -1.22 -11.55 11.00
N SER A 39 -1.33 -12.35 9.94
CA SER A 39 -2.04 -11.95 8.71
C SER A 39 -3.54 -11.75 8.96
N ILE A 40 -4.17 -12.67 9.70
CA ILE A 40 -5.59 -12.58 10.11
C ILE A 40 -5.78 -11.35 11.02
N MET A 41 -4.89 -11.16 11.99
CA MET A 41 -4.91 -10.02 12.90
C MET A 41 -4.87 -8.70 12.15
N LEU A 42 -3.89 -8.51 11.27
CA LEU A 42 -3.72 -7.26 10.53
C LEU A 42 -4.90 -7.01 9.59
N TYR A 43 -5.45 -8.04 8.96
CA TYR A 43 -6.64 -7.91 8.12
C TYR A 43 -7.85 -7.41 8.93
N LEU A 44 -8.13 -8.03 10.09
CA LEU A 44 -9.26 -7.59 10.91
C LEU A 44 -9.02 -6.18 11.47
N PHE A 45 -7.80 -5.87 11.88
CA PHE A 45 -7.41 -4.56 12.37
C PHE A 45 -7.63 -3.47 11.32
N THR A 46 -7.20 -3.67 10.07
CA THR A 46 -7.43 -2.66 9.02
C THR A 46 -8.90 -2.50 8.65
N ARG A 47 -9.71 -3.57 8.74
CA ARG A 47 -11.18 -3.47 8.58
C ARG A 47 -11.84 -2.74 9.74
N ALA A 48 -11.42 -3.01 10.98
CA ALA A 48 -11.87 -2.28 12.15
C ALA A 48 -11.54 -0.79 12.02
N LEU A 49 -10.33 -0.43 11.56
CA LEU A 49 -9.95 0.94 11.27
C LEU A 49 -10.80 1.56 10.16
N GLN A 50 -11.03 0.85 9.05
CA GLN A 50 -11.86 1.32 7.94
C GLN A 50 -13.27 1.71 8.42
N PHE A 51 -13.95 0.80 9.12
CA PHE A 51 -15.32 1.03 9.57
C PHE A 51 -15.39 2.04 10.71
N SER A 52 -14.40 2.06 11.60
CA SER A 52 -14.29 3.09 12.64
C SER A 52 -14.09 4.47 12.01
N GLY A 53 -13.29 4.58 10.95
CA GLY A 53 -13.12 5.82 10.19
C GLY A 53 -14.43 6.28 9.53
N ALA A 54 -15.18 5.35 8.92
CA ALA A 54 -16.49 5.64 8.36
C ALA A 54 -17.49 6.11 9.43
N TRP A 55 -17.50 5.45 10.60
CA TRP A 55 -18.30 5.84 11.74
C TRP A 55 -17.93 7.23 12.28
N LEU A 56 -16.63 7.51 12.46
CA LEU A 56 -16.15 8.83 12.90
C LEU A 56 -16.57 9.94 11.93
N MET A 57 -16.47 9.69 10.63
CA MET A 57 -16.91 10.66 9.61
C MET A 57 -18.42 10.88 9.65
N LYS A 58 -19.21 9.83 9.90
CA LYS A 58 -20.67 9.92 10.08
C LYS A 58 -21.03 10.74 11.33
N GLU A 59 -20.47 10.40 12.49
CA GLU A 59 -20.73 11.12 13.75
C GLU A 59 -20.31 12.58 13.65
N TRP A 60 -19.15 12.85 13.03
CA TRP A 60 -18.71 14.21 12.76
C TRP A 60 -19.70 14.96 11.84
N ALA A 61 -20.27 14.28 10.84
CA ALA A 61 -21.28 14.87 9.97
C ALA A 61 -22.62 15.15 10.67
N LEU A 62 -23.07 14.25 11.55
CA LEU A 62 -24.28 14.43 12.34
C LEU A 62 -24.13 15.62 13.31
N LYS A 63 -23.06 15.63 14.10
CA LYS A 63 -22.77 16.71 15.06
C LYS A 63 -22.63 18.08 14.38
N ARG A 64 -22.10 18.10 13.15
CA ARG A 64 -22.02 19.33 12.35
C ARG A 64 -23.40 19.81 11.90
N SER A 65 -24.24 18.90 11.40
CA SER A 65 -25.60 19.21 10.96
C SER A 65 -26.47 19.76 12.11
N GLU A 66 -26.24 19.29 13.33
CA GLU A 66 -26.90 19.82 14.54
C GLU A 66 -26.45 21.24 14.86
N ASN A 67 -25.14 21.52 14.75
CA ASN A 67 -24.58 22.84 15.05
C ASN A 67 -24.87 23.91 13.97
N HIS A 68 -25.13 23.51 12.72
CA HIS A 68 -25.34 24.42 11.59
C HIS A 68 -26.44 23.92 10.63
N PRO A 69 -27.71 24.01 11.03
CA PRO A 69 -28.82 23.49 10.24
C PRO A 69 -28.98 24.27 8.92
N GLY A 70 -28.82 23.59 7.79
CA GLY A 70 -29.12 24.13 6.44
C GLY A 70 -27.99 24.91 5.75
N GLU A 71 -26.86 25.16 6.41
CA GLU A 71 -25.73 25.88 5.83
C GLU A 71 -24.73 24.92 5.18
N LYS A 72 -24.45 25.09 3.87
CA LYS A 72 -23.34 24.39 3.20
C LYS A 72 -22.05 25.18 3.38
N LYS A 73 -21.15 24.73 4.26
CA LYS A 73 -19.87 25.40 4.54
C LYS A 73 -18.70 24.80 3.74
N LEU A 74 -17.55 25.45 3.82
CA LEU A 74 -16.28 24.94 3.29
C LEU A 74 -15.98 23.53 3.84
N ASP A 75 -16.37 23.29 5.09
CA ASP A 75 -16.17 22.01 5.78
C ASP A 75 -16.95 20.85 5.14
N ASP A 76 -18.11 21.10 4.51
CA ASP A 76 -18.86 20.07 3.78
C ASP A 76 -18.19 19.68 2.46
N HIS A 77 -17.54 20.65 1.82
CA HIS A 77 -16.72 20.41 0.65
C HIS A 77 -15.47 19.61 1.07
N LEU A 78 -14.84 19.98 2.18
CA LEU A 78 -13.71 19.27 2.76
C LEU A 78 -14.09 17.83 3.15
N ALA A 79 -15.25 17.62 3.78
CA ALA A 79 -15.76 16.29 4.15
C ALA A 79 -15.91 15.36 2.94
N LYS A 80 -16.57 15.86 1.89
CA LYS A 80 -16.77 15.12 0.64
C LYS A 80 -15.44 14.86 -0.06
N TRP A 81 -14.52 15.82 0.00
CA TRP A 81 -13.20 15.69 -0.59
C TRP A 81 -12.36 14.63 0.14
N ILE A 82 -12.32 14.66 1.47
CA ILE A 82 -11.64 13.64 2.30
C ILE A 82 -12.27 12.26 2.05
N ALA A 83 -13.59 12.15 2.04
CA ALA A 83 -14.26 10.87 1.77
C ALA A 83 -13.88 10.32 0.39
N ARG A 84 -13.87 11.17 -0.64
CA ARG A 84 -13.46 10.81 -2.01
C ARG A 84 -11.99 10.42 -2.10
N LEU A 85 -11.12 11.09 -1.34
CA LEU A 85 -9.68 10.86 -1.37
C LEU A 85 -9.19 9.80 -0.38
N SER A 86 -10.04 9.32 0.52
CA SER A 86 -9.68 8.36 1.57
C SER A 86 -8.94 7.14 1.02
N GLY A 87 -9.45 6.52 -0.05
CA GLY A 87 -8.81 5.38 -0.69
C GLY A 87 -7.42 5.70 -1.27
N VAL A 88 -7.28 6.88 -1.86
CA VAL A 88 -6.00 7.36 -2.38
C VAL A 88 -5.03 7.65 -1.24
N GLY A 89 -5.46 8.35 -0.19
CA GLY A 89 -4.64 8.66 0.97
C GLY A 89 -4.11 7.41 1.67
N VAL A 90 -4.98 6.41 1.89
CA VAL A 90 -4.56 5.10 2.44
C VAL A 90 -3.51 4.44 1.54
N MET A 91 -3.72 4.46 0.22
CA MET A 91 -2.77 3.90 -0.74
C MET A 91 -1.43 4.67 -0.73
N MET A 92 -1.44 6.00 -0.66
CA MET A 92 -0.23 6.82 -0.59
C MET A 92 0.58 6.51 0.66
N ILE A 93 -0.07 6.48 1.83
CA ILE A 93 0.58 6.20 3.12
C ILE A 93 1.15 4.77 3.14
N ALA A 94 0.35 3.78 2.70
CA ALA A 94 0.80 2.39 2.67
C ALA A 94 2.02 2.23 1.75
N ASN A 95 2.00 2.81 0.55
CA ASN A 95 3.10 2.66 -0.40
C ASN A 95 4.33 3.49 -0.02
N ALA A 96 4.18 4.63 0.67
CA ALA A 96 5.31 5.36 1.24
C ALA A 96 6.15 4.45 2.15
N GLN A 97 5.49 3.72 3.05
CA GLN A 97 6.16 2.76 3.92
C GLN A 97 6.69 1.54 3.16
N ILE A 98 5.92 0.98 2.21
CA ILE A 98 6.34 -0.21 1.46
C ILE A 98 7.59 0.06 0.62
N ILE A 99 7.65 1.19 -0.09
CA ILE A 99 8.82 1.55 -0.90
C ILE A 99 10.02 1.88 -0.02
N TYR A 100 9.80 2.58 1.10
CA TYR A 100 10.85 2.80 2.08
C TYR A 100 11.41 1.48 2.60
N ALA A 101 10.55 0.55 3.02
CA ALA A 101 10.97 -0.77 3.45
C ALA A 101 11.67 -1.57 2.36
N PHE A 102 11.17 -1.52 1.13
CA PHE A 102 11.77 -2.21 -0.02
C PHE A 102 13.24 -1.86 -0.24
N LEU A 103 13.62 -0.59 -0.04
CA LEU A 103 14.98 -0.11 -0.30
C LEU A 103 15.86 -0.04 0.95
N PHE A 104 15.31 0.32 2.11
CA PHE A 104 16.08 0.58 3.33
C PHE A 104 15.96 -0.52 4.40
N ASN A 105 14.87 -1.29 4.41
CA ASN A 105 14.58 -2.31 5.43
C ASN A 105 13.93 -3.56 4.80
N ASN A 106 14.59 -4.12 3.79
CA ASN A 106 14.02 -5.16 2.93
C ASN A 106 13.63 -6.44 3.70
N ASP A 107 14.31 -6.71 4.81
CA ASP A 107 14.10 -7.81 5.74
C ASP A 107 12.74 -7.73 6.47
N THR A 108 12.11 -6.56 6.49
CA THR A 108 10.80 -6.37 7.13
C THR A 108 9.63 -6.82 6.25
N LEU A 109 9.85 -6.95 4.94
CA LEU A 109 8.82 -7.38 3.98
C LEU A 109 8.77 -8.91 3.83
N PRO A 110 7.59 -9.50 3.57
CA PRO A 110 7.51 -10.92 3.20
C PRO A 110 8.30 -11.21 1.91
N ARG A 111 9.04 -12.32 1.88
CA ARG A 111 9.91 -12.69 0.74
C ARG A 111 9.19 -12.72 -0.61
N SER A 112 7.96 -13.25 -0.65
CA SER A 112 7.13 -13.28 -1.87
C SER A 112 6.76 -11.88 -2.35
N TYR A 113 6.46 -10.97 -1.42
CA TYR A 113 6.12 -9.59 -1.72
C TYR A 113 7.34 -8.80 -2.19
N PHE A 114 8.50 -9.00 -1.55
CA PHE A 114 9.77 -8.43 -2.01
C PHE A 114 10.14 -8.89 -3.44
N ALA A 115 10.02 -10.20 -3.72
CA ALA A 115 10.26 -10.74 -5.06
C ALA A 115 9.28 -10.19 -6.11
N PHE A 116 8.02 -9.97 -5.72
CA PHE A 116 7.03 -9.30 -6.55
C PHE A 116 7.47 -7.87 -6.90
N LEU A 117 7.89 -7.08 -5.91
CA LEU A 117 8.38 -5.72 -6.13
C LEU A 117 9.62 -5.68 -7.03
N LEU A 118 10.60 -6.58 -6.85
CA LEU A 118 11.77 -6.68 -7.73
C LEU A 118 11.41 -7.00 -9.19
N THR A 119 10.38 -7.80 -9.39
CA THR A 119 9.92 -8.16 -10.73
C THR A 119 9.28 -6.95 -11.41
N HIS A 120 8.31 -6.31 -10.76
CA HIS A 120 7.55 -5.20 -11.35
C HIS A 120 8.35 -3.90 -11.43
N SER A 121 9.28 -3.63 -10.50
CA SER A 121 10.21 -2.49 -10.60
C SER A 121 11.21 -2.60 -11.76
N GLY A 122 11.27 -3.74 -12.47
CA GLY A 122 12.23 -3.95 -13.56
C GLY A 122 13.64 -4.34 -13.08
N PHE A 123 13.90 -4.33 -11.76
CA PHE A 123 15.20 -4.75 -11.20
C PHE A 123 15.55 -6.18 -11.63
N LYS A 124 14.59 -7.11 -11.59
CA LYS A 124 14.82 -8.50 -12.03
C LYS A 124 15.15 -8.60 -13.52
N LYS A 125 14.60 -7.72 -14.36
CA LYS A 125 14.89 -7.67 -15.80
C LYS A 125 16.30 -7.12 -16.06
N ASN A 126 16.66 -6.04 -15.36
CA ASN A 126 17.91 -5.31 -15.59
C ASN A 126 19.12 -5.99 -14.95
N PHE A 127 18.93 -6.67 -13.81
CA PHE A 127 20.02 -7.16 -12.96
C PHE A 127 19.99 -8.67 -12.70
N GLY A 128 18.96 -9.38 -13.19
CA GLY A 128 18.83 -10.83 -12.99
C GLY A 128 18.94 -11.23 -11.51
N GLY A 129 19.89 -12.11 -11.20
CA GLY A 129 20.14 -12.61 -9.84
C GLY A 129 20.66 -11.55 -8.85
N MET A 130 21.15 -10.40 -9.34
CA MET A 130 21.66 -9.32 -8.50
C MET A 130 20.59 -8.31 -8.07
N ALA A 131 19.36 -8.44 -8.56
CA ALA A 131 18.26 -7.50 -8.33
C ALA A 131 18.06 -7.15 -6.84
N ALA A 132 18.06 -8.15 -5.97
CA ALA A 132 17.89 -7.95 -4.52
C ALA A 132 19.04 -7.15 -3.91
N ARG A 133 20.29 -7.50 -4.24
CA ARG A 133 21.50 -6.82 -3.75
C ARG A 133 21.57 -5.37 -4.23
N ILE A 134 21.12 -5.10 -5.45
CA ILE A 134 21.11 -3.73 -6.00
C ILE A 134 20.01 -2.89 -5.35
N ALA A 135 18.82 -3.45 -5.09
CA ALA A 135 17.78 -2.76 -4.35
C ALA A 135 18.26 -2.37 -2.94
N GLU A 136 18.98 -3.26 -2.25
CA GLU A 136 19.60 -3.00 -0.96
C GLU A 136 20.73 -1.96 -1.04
N ALA A 137 21.58 -2.04 -2.07
CA ALA A 137 22.66 -1.09 -2.28
C ALA A 137 22.15 0.35 -2.48
N VAL A 138 20.95 0.55 -3.03
CA VAL A 138 20.33 1.88 -3.10
C VAL A 138 20.15 2.45 -1.70
N GLY A 139 19.58 1.69 -0.76
CA GLY A 139 19.37 2.16 0.62
C GLY A 139 20.70 2.46 1.34
N ILE A 140 21.67 1.55 1.24
CA ILE A 140 23.00 1.71 1.84
C ILE A 140 23.69 2.96 1.30
N THR A 141 23.72 3.12 -0.03
CA THR A 141 24.42 4.26 -0.63
C THR A 141 23.74 5.58 -0.28
N VAL A 142 22.40 5.63 -0.22
CA VAL A 142 21.69 6.85 0.21
C VAL A 142 21.99 7.19 1.67
N ASN A 143 22.08 6.20 2.56
CA ASN A 143 22.44 6.44 3.96
C ASN A 143 23.88 6.98 4.07
N HIS A 144 24.85 6.38 3.37
CA HIS A 144 26.24 6.88 3.34
C HIS A 144 26.32 8.31 2.78
N LEU A 145 25.60 8.63 1.70
CA LEU A 145 25.57 9.98 1.14
C LEU A 145 25.08 11.03 2.15
N VAL A 146 24.18 10.64 3.06
CA VAL A 146 23.66 11.51 4.12
C VAL A 146 24.62 11.58 5.31
N GLU A 147 25.14 10.44 5.77
CA GLU A 147 26.03 10.34 6.93
C GLU A 147 27.38 11.05 6.69
N ASP A 148 27.98 10.80 5.53
CA ASP A 148 29.30 11.34 5.18
C ASP A 148 29.23 12.70 4.46
N GLN A 149 28.02 13.23 4.25
CA GLN A 149 27.77 14.49 3.51
C GLN A 149 28.44 14.53 2.12
N VAL A 150 28.55 13.38 1.46
CA VAL A 150 29.23 13.23 0.17
C VAL A 150 28.39 13.85 -0.95
N ASN A 151 29.08 14.47 -1.92
CA ASN A 151 28.42 15.03 -3.10
C ASN A 151 27.74 13.91 -3.91
N ILE A 152 26.46 14.09 -4.21
CA ILE A 152 25.64 13.13 -4.96
C ILE A 152 26.00 13.06 -6.45
N LYS A 153 26.84 13.98 -6.94
CA LYS A 153 27.25 14.08 -8.34
C LYS A 153 28.50 13.26 -8.61
N ILE A 154 28.53 12.64 -9.79
CA ILE A 154 29.75 12.01 -10.30
C ILE A 154 30.66 13.12 -10.86
N PRO A 155 31.98 13.14 -10.54
CA PRO A 155 32.92 14.13 -11.07
C PRO A 155 32.97 14.14 -12.60
N GLU A 156 33.18 15.33 -13.19
CA GLU A 156 33.32 15.47 -14.63
C GLU A 156 34.59 14.75 -15.12
N GLY A 157 34.48 13.99 -16.21
CA GLY A 157 35.59 13.22 -16.80
C GLY A 157 35.70 11.76 -16.32
N GLN A 158 34.93 11.34 -15.31
CA GLN A 158 34.87 9.94 -14.88
C GLN A 158 33.62 9.23 -15.41
N THR A 159 33.76 8.00 -15.89
CA THR A 159 32.59 7.22 -16.33
C THR A 159 31.76 6.77 -15.13
N SER A 160 30.46 6.58 -15.34
CA SER A 160 29.58 6.08 -14.27
C SER A 160 30.04 4.72 -13.76
N ARG A 161 30.55 3.88 -14.66
CA ARG A 161 31.02 2.54 -14.34
C ARG A 161 32.24 2.59 -13.43
N ASP A 162 33.24 3.40 -13.75
CA ASP A 162 34.49 3.46 -12.99
C ASP A 162 34.23 4.02 -11.59
N PHE A 163 33.45 5.11 -11.51
CA PHE A 163 33.07 5.70 -10.23
C PHE A 163 32.33 4.70 -9.33
N ILE A 164 31.28 4.04 -9.86
CA ILE A 164 30.49 3.07 -9.07
C ILE A 164 31.33 1.84 -8.70
N SER A 165 32.23 1.38 -9.59
CA SER A 165 33.11 0.25 -9.29
C SER A 165 34.08 0.55 -8.15
N GLN A 166 34.57 1.79 -8.07
CA GLN A 166 35.56 2.23 -7.09
C GLN A 166 34.93 2.60 -5.74
N PHE A 167 33.81 3.34 -5.74
CA PHE A 167 33.27 3.97 -4.53
C PHE A 167 31.99 3.31 -3.98
N VAL A 168 31.34 2.44 -4.75
CA VAL A 168 30.09 1.77 -4.32
C VAL A 168 30.26 0.26 -4.30
N SER A 169 30.47 -0.37 -5.45
CA SER A 169 30.73 -1.81 -5.56
C SER A 169 31.19 -2.19 -6.97
N PRO A 170 32.28 -2.99 -7.11
CA PRO A 170 32.70 -3.54 -8.39
C PRO A 170 31.60 -4.34 -9.11
N ASN A 171 30.81 -5.08 -8.35
CA ASN A 171 29.72 -5.89 -8.90
C ASN A 171 28.63 -5.01 -9.52
N ILE A 172 28.26 -3.90 -8.87
CA ILE A 172 27.25 -2.97 -9.41
C ILE A 172 27.81 -2.23 -10.62
N GLY A 173 29.09 -1.82 -10.56
CA GLY A 173 29.79 -1.21 -11.68
C GLY A 173 29.82 -2.11 -12.92
N SER A 174 30.00 -3.43 -12.75
CA SER A 174 29.98 -4.38 -13.87
C SER A 174 28.65 -4.45 -14.62
N ALA A 175 27.54 -4.09 -13.97
CA ALA A 175 26.22 -4.02 -14.59
C ALA A 175 25.96 -2.72 -15.38
N ILE A 176 26.85 -1.73 -15.26
CA ILE A 176 26.75 -0.43 -15.93
C ILE A 176 27.45 -0.50 -17.28
N ASN A 177 26.77 -0.03 -18.33
CA ASN A 177 27.38 0.05 -19.65
C ASN A 177 28.56 1.06 -19.61
N PRO A 178 29.78 0.68 -20.07
CA PRO A 178 30.98 1.51 -19.93
C PRO A 178 30.92 2.88 -20.64
N LYS A 179 29.99 3.07 -21.59
CA LYS A 179 29.81 4.37 -22.28
C LYS A 179 28.92 5.35 -21.51
N MET A 180 28.35 4.94 -20.38
CA MET A 180 27.31 5.70 -19.68
C MET A 180 27.88 6.80 -18.80
N ASN A 181 27.38 8.01 -18.95
CA ASN A 181 27.79 9.19 -18.18
C ASN A 181 26.60 9.84 -17.47
N HIS A 182 26.39 9.43 -16.22
CA HIS A 182 25.34 9.95 -15.36
C HIS A 182 25.85 11.11 -14.53
N LYS A 183 25.04 12.17 -14.42
CA LYS A 183 25.34 13.29 -13.52
C LYS A 183 25.28 12.91 -12.03
N TYR A 184 24.47 11.92 -11.67
CA TYR A 184 24.21 11.55 -10.27
C TYR A 184 24.49 10.07 -10.02
N ILE A 185 25.06 9.76 -8.85
CA ILE A 185 25.43 8.40 -8.42
C ILE A 185 24.21 7.46 -8.47
N MET A 186 23.08 7.88 -7.89
CA MET A 186 21.86 7.06 -7.89
C MET A 186 21.25 6.86 -9.28
N CYS A 187 21.45 7.78 -10.23
CA CYS A 187 20.98 7.57 -11.60
C CYS A 187 21.75 6.43 -12.27
N ALA A 188 23.08 6.36 -12.05
CA ALA A 188 23.91 5.27 -12.55
C ALA A 188 23.47 3.89 -12.00
N ILE A 189 23.04 3.84 -10.74
CA ILE A 189 22.55 2.60 -10.11
C ILE A 189 21.14 2.26 -10.58
N GLN A 190 20.24 3.24 -10.74
CA GLN A 190 18.83 3.00 -11.06
C GLN A 190 18.57 2.66 -12.53
N HIS A 191 19.37 3.18 -13.46
CA HIS A 191 19.18 2.95 -14.90
C HIS A 191 20.53 2.78 -15.63
N PRO A 192 21.23 1.67 -15.38
CA PRO A 192 22.61 1.44 -15.83
C PRO A 192 22.78 1.27 -17.35
N LEU A 193 21.67 1.09 -18.09
CA LEU A 193 21.66 0.80 -19.52
C LEU A 193 21.33 2.01 -20.39
N ASN A 194 20.91 3.13 -19.78
CA ASN A 194 20.37 4.29 -20.48
C ASN A 194 20.93 5.59 -19.89
N ASP A 195 21.45 6.48 -20.75
CA ASP A 195 22.06 7.75 -20.33
C ASP A 195 21.04 8.75 -19.74
N ASN A 196 19.80 8.71 -20.22
CA ASN A 196 18.75 9.65 -19.83
C ASN A 196 17.63 8.96 -19.05
N CYS A 197 17.25 9.57 -17.91
CA CYS A 197 16.13 9.12 -17.10
C CYS A 197 14.83 8.99 -17.91
N ALA A 198 14.55 9.93 -18.82
CA ALA A 198 13.29 9.91 -19.57
C ALA A 198 13.19 8.68 -20.50
N THR A 199 14.28 8.37 -21.22
CA THR A 199 14.36 7.22 -22.12
C THR A 199 14.20 5.91 -21.36
N ASP A 200 14.88 5.79 -20.22
CA ASP A 200 14.79 4.61 -19.35
C ASP A 200 13.35 4.39 -18.86
N LYS A 201 12.70 5.45 -18.36
CA LYS A 201 11.34 5.36 -17.81
C LYS A 201 10.29 5.11 -18.87
N PHE A 202 10.51 5.57 -20.11
CA PHE A 202 9.66 5.21 -21.24
C PHE A 202 9.82 3.73 -21.64
N GLY A 203 11.03 3.19 -21.60
CA GLY A 203 11.26 1.75 -21.75
C GLY A 203 10.53 0.94 -20.68
N LEU A 204 10.69 1.33 -19.42
CA LEU A 204 10.01 0.73 -18.28
C LEU A 204 8.48 0.78 -18.42
N PHE A 205 7.92 1.90 -18.91
CA PHE A 205 6.48 2.02 -19.15
C PHE A 205 5.97 0.96 -20.13
N LYS A 206 6.65 0.78 -21.27
CA LYS A 206 6.25 -0.22 -22.27
C LYS A 206 6.32 -1.64 -21.72
N ASP A 207 7.42 -1.96 -21.04
CA ASP A 207 7.63 -3.27 -20.43
C ASP A 207 6.57 -3.57 -19.36
N GLU A 208 6.31 -2.61 -18.48
CA GLU A 208 5.37 -2.80 -17.39
C GLU A 208 3.92 -2.83 -17.87
N LEU A 209 3.58 -2.10 -18.92
CA LEU A 209 2.25 -2.18 -19.53
C LEU A 209 1.98 -3.58 -20.08
N LEU A 210 2.95 -4.19 -20.77
CA LEU A 210 2.81 -5.56 -21.27
C LEU A 210 2.72 -6.58 -20.13
N ARG A 211 3.54 -6.44 -19.07
CA ARG A 211 3.46 -7.31 -17.89
C ARG A 211 2.13 -7.17 -17.15
N SER A 212 1.67 -5.94 -16.98
CA SER A 212 0.39 -5.64 -16.33
C SER A 212 -0.79 -6.22 -17.11
N LEU A 213 -0.78 -6.12 -18.43
CA LEU A 213 -1.80 -6.75 -19.28
C LEU A 213 -1.78 -8.28 -19.16
N LYS A 214 -0.60 -8.90 -19.17
CA LYS A 214 -0.45 -10.36 -18.96
C LYS A 214 -0.99 -10.84 -17.60
N LEU A 215 -0.99 -9.98 -16.58
CA LEU A 215 -1.55 -10.27 -15.26
C LEU A 215 -3.07 -10.05 -15.22
N TYR A 216 -3.54 -8.89 -15.69
CA TYR A 216 -4.94 -8.47 -15.52
C TYR A 216 -5.91 -9.11 -16.52
N VAL A 217 -5.47 -9.42 -17.74
CA VAL A 217 -6.34 -10.05 -18.73
C VAL A 217 -6.84 -11.42 -18.23
N PRO A 218 -5.97 -12.37 -17.82
CA PRO A 218 -6.44 -13.66 -17.30
C PRO A 218 -7.32 -13.52 -16.05
N LEU A 219 -6.92 -12.65 -15.11
CA LEU A 219 -7.68 -12.42 -13.88
C LEU A 219 -9.11 -11.93 -14.18
N ASN A 220 -9.24 -10.93 -15.05
CA ASN A 220 -10.55 -10.39 -15.39
C ASN A 220 -11.37 -11.39 -16.23
N VAL A 221 -10.73 -12.25 -17.03
CA VAL A 221 -11.42 -13.33 -17.77
C VAL A 221 -12.05 -14.32 -16.79
N ILE A 222 -11.30 -14.73 -15.76
CA ILE A 222 -11.81 -15.61 -14.71
C ILE A 222 -12.99 -14.94 -13.99
N MET A 223 -12.85 -13.67 -13.60
CA MET A 223 -13.93 -12.92 -12.95
C MET A 223 -15.16 -12.80 -13.83
N LEU A 224 -14.99 -12.60 -15.14
CA LEU A 224 -16.08 -12.53 -16.09
C LEU A 224 -16.80 -13.89 -16.21
N ALA A 225 -16.04 -14.98 -16.34
CA ALA A 225 -16.58 -16.33 -16.45
C ALA A 225 -17.37 -16.75 -15.21
N VAL A 226 -16.86 -16.44 -14.01
CA VAL A 226 -17.51 -16.82 -12.74
C VAL A 226 -18.75 -15.98 -12.45
N PHE A 227 -18.66 -14.65 -12.58
CA PHE A 227 -19.70 -13.75 -12.08
C PHE A 227 -20.66 -13.23 -13.15
N ARG A 228 -20.32 -13.33 -14.44
CA ARG A 228 -21.07 -12.70 -15.53
C ARG A 228 -21.26 -13.56 -16.77
N SER A 229 -21.09 -14.88 -16.67
CA SER A 229 -21.32 -15.83 -17.78
C SER A 229 -22.69 -15.69 -18.44
N LYS A 230 -23.76 -15.54 -17.64
CA LYS A 230 -25.13 -15.33 -18.14
C LYS A 230 -25.34 -13.97 -18.82
N GLN A 231 -24.61 -12.94 -18.43
CA GLN A 231 -24.70 -11.61 -19.06
C GLN A 231 -23.96 -11.58 -20.40
N LEU A 232 -22.94 -12.42 -20.56
CA LEU A 232 -22.19 -12.53 -21.81
C LEU A 232 -23.06 -13.04 -22.97
N THR A 233 -24.05 -13.88 -22.68
CA THR A 233 -24.97 -14.40 -23.71
C THR A 233 -26.08 -13.40 -24.08
N VAL A 234 -26.43 -12.47 -23.18
CA VAL A 234 -27.51 -11.50 -23.38
C VAL A 234 -27.01 -10.22 -24.06
N ASP A 235 -25.86 -9.70 -23.64
CA ASP A 235 -25.28 -8.46 -24.22
C ASP A 235 -23.74 -8.56 -24.31
N PRO A 236 -23.22 -9.28 -25.33
CA PRO A 236 -21.78 -9.52 -25.45
C PRO A 236 -20.98 -8.24 -25.71
N LYS A 237 -21.53 -7.28 -26.47
CA LYS A 237 -20.80 -6.06 -26.85
C LYS A 237 -20.51 -5.19 -25.64
N THR A 238 -21.52 -4.88 -24.83
CA THR A 238 -21.34 -4.03 -23.64
C THR A 238 -20.43 -4.71 -22.60
N VAL A 239 -20.56 -6.03 -22.45
CA VAL A 239 -19.72 -6.80 -21.53
C VAL A 239 -18.26 -6.78 -21.97
N MET A 240 -17.97 -6.98 -23.25
CA MET A 240 -16.61 -6.90 -23.81
C MET A 240 -16.02 -5.49 -23.71
N GLN A 241 -16.80 -4.44 -23.99
CA GLN A 241 -16.33 -3.07 -23.82
C GLN A 241 -15.96 -2.77 -22.36
N LYS A 242 -16.85 -3.08 -21.41
CA LYS A 242 -16.59 -2.89 -19.97
C LYS A 242 -15.39 -3.70 -19.50
N PHE A 243 -15.25 -4.93 -20.00
CA PHE A 243 -14.09 -5.78 -19.74
C PHE A 243 -12.80 -5.12 -20.22
N THR A 244 -12.74 -4.69 -21.48
CA THR A 244 -11.54 -4.06 -22.07
C THR A 244 -11.17 -2.78 -21.34
N ILE A 245 -12.14 -1.90 -21.05
CA ILE A 245 -11.91 -0.66 -20.28
C ILE A 245 -11.37 -1.01 -18.88
N SER A 246 -11.94 -2.01 -18.21
CA SER A 246 -11.48 -2.43 -16.88
C SER A 246 -10.06 -2.99 -16.91
N CYS A 247 -9.72 -3.83 -17.90
CA CYS A 247 -8.39 -4.37 -18.11
C CYS A 247 -7.36 -3.26 -18.38
N LEU A 248 -7.65 -2.38 -19.35
CA LEU A 248 -6.76 -1.28 -19.72
C LEU A 248 -6.56 -0.30 -18.56
N ARG A 249 -7.63 0.05 -17.84
CA ARG A 249 -7.54 0.92 -16.66
C ARG A 249 -6.67 0.32 -15.56
N SER A 250 -6.87 -0.97 -15.25
CA SER A 250 -6.07 -1.67 -14.24
C SER A 250 -4.60 -1.78 -14.65
N ALA A 251 -4.35 -2.09 -15.92
CA ALA A 251 -3.00 -2.18 -16.46
C ALA A 251 -2.30 -0.82 -16.47
N LEU A 252 -3.00 0.24 -16.87
CA LEU A 252 -2.49 1.61 -16.84
C LEU A 252 -2.19 2.06 -15.41
N PHE A 253 -3.07 1.76 -14.44
CA PHE A 253 -2.83 2.03 -13.03
C PHE A 253 -1.53 1.39 -12.55
N LEU A 254 -1.35 0.08 -12.74
CA LEU A 254 -0.15 -0.63 -12.26
C LEU A 254 1.12 -0.12 -12.97
N THR A 255 1.02 0.16 -14.26
CA THR A 255 2.12 0.74 -15.04
C THR A 255 2.53 2.11 -14.51
N MET A 256 1.55 3.02 -14.33
CA MET A 256 1.81 4.36 -13.80
C MET A 256 2.31 4.32 -12.37
N TYR A 257 1.80 3.41 -11.53
CA TYR A 257 2.29 3.18 -10.17
C TYR A 257 3.81 2.92 -10.16
N VAL A 258 4.28 1.98 -11.00
CA VAL A 258 5.72 1.64 -11.08
C VAL A 258 6.53 2.79 -11.69
N VAL A 259 6.08 3.34 -12.82
CA VAL A 259 6.82 4.37 -13.56
C VAL A 259 6.93 5.65 -12.75
N MET A 260 5.84 6.12 -12.13
CA MET A 260 5.88 7.30 -11.27
C MET A 260 6.71 7.05 -10.02
N GLY A 261 6.62 5.84 -9.44
CA GLY A 261 7.51 5.42 -8.36
C GLY A 261 8.98 5.58 -8.76
N LEU A 262 9.43 4.92 -9.82
CA LEU A 262 10.85 4.98 -10.18
C LEU A 262 11.29 6.32 -10.78
N SER A 263 10.38 7.15 -11.28
CA SER A 263 10.70 8.48 -11.80
C SER A 263 10.85 9.54 -10.70
N THR A 264 10.11 9.38 -9.60
CA THR A 264 10.04 10.39 -8.52
C THR A 264 11.40 10.69 -7.87
N PRO A 265 12.26 9.69 -7.53
CA PRO A 265 13.58 9.96 -6.98
C PRO A 265 14.44 10.78 -7.93
N CYS A 266 14.44 10.45 -9.23
CA CYS A 266 15.20 11.20 -10.22
C CYS A 266 14.75 12.66 -10.33
N TRP A 267 13.44 12.90 -10.26
CA TRP A 267 12.88 14.24 -10.30
C TRP A 267 13.18 15.04 -9.03
N LEU A 268 12.89 14.48 -7.85
CA LEU A 268 13.15 15.12 -6.55
C LEU A 268 14.65 15.37 -6.32
N ARG A 269 15.52 14.48 -6.76
CA ARG A 269 16.98 14.66 -6.71
C ARG A 269 17.44 15.86 -7.53
N ARG A 270 16.89 16.04 -8.74
CA ARG A 270 17.22 17.20 -9.59
C ARG A 270 16.74 18.51 -8.97
N LEU A 271 15.58 18.49 -8.32
CA LEU A 271 15.01 19.67 -7.67
C LEU A 271 15.71 20.05 -6.37
N THR A 272 16.01 19.08 -5.53
CA THR A 272 16.58 19.32 -4.19
C THR A 272 18.11 19.34 -4.19
N GLY A 273 18.74 18.76 -5.21
CA GLY A 273 20.20 18.58 -5.25
C GLY A 273 20.72 17.60 -4.18
N THR A 274 19.85 16.79 -3.57
CA THR A 274 20.19 15.83 -2.51
C THR A 274 19.58 14.45 -2.76
N ASP A 275 20.16 13.41 -2.15
CA ASP A 275 19.54 12.10 -1.97
C ASP A 275 19.35 11.86 -0.48
N LYS A 276 18.10 11.75 -0.04
CA LYS A 276 17.75 11.52 1.37
C LYS A 276 16.69 10.44 1.48
N PRO A 277 16.62 9.66 2.57
CA PRO A 277 15.65 8.59 2.71
C PRO A 277 14.18 9.04 2.54
N TRP A 278 13.84 10.28 2.93
CA TRP A 278 12.48 10.81 2.75
C TRP A 278 12.05 10.92 1.27
N ILE A 279 12.98 11.09 0.33
CA ILE A 279 12.69 11.14 -1.12
C ILE A 279 12.06 9.82 -1.58
N TYR A 280 12.49 8.71 -1.01
CA TYR A 280 11.99 7.37 -1.34
C TYR A 280 10.66 7.07 -0.63
N ALA A 281 10.43 7.64 0.56
CA ALA A 281 9.09 7.62 1.16
C ALA A 281 8.10 8.44 0.33
N ALA A 282 8.49 9.64 -0.11
CA ALA A 282 7.70 10.49 -1.00
C ALA A 282 7.41 9.80 -2.34
N THR A 283 8.38 9.03 -2.84
CA THR A 283 8.23 8.19 -4.03
C THR A 283 7.09 7.18 -3.89
N GLY A 284 7.00 6.49 -2.76
CA GLY A 284 5.90 5.58 -2.49
C GLY A 284 4.56 6.30 -2.40
N ALA A 285 4.52 7.51 -1.84
CA ALA A 285 3.31 8.34 -1.84
C ALA A 285 2.88 8.75 -3.26
N VAL A 286 3.81 9.22 -4.10
CA VAL A 286 3.51 9.59 -5.49
C VAL A 286 3.05 8.38 -6.30
N ALA A 287 3.72 7.23 -6.15
CA ALA A 287 3.28 5.98 -6.77
C ALA A 287 1.86 5.59 -6.31
N GLY A 288 1.61 5.61 -5.00
CA GLY A 288 0.30 5.29 -4.42
C GLY A 288 -0.82 6.21 -4.90
N SER A 289 -0.52 7.47 -5.21
CA SER A 289 -1.50 8.41 -5.76
C SER A 289 -2.04 7.99 -7.13
N MET A 290 -1.29 7.20 -7.91
CA MET A 290 -1.73 6.72 -9.23
C MET A 290 -2.98 5.84 -9.17
N VAL A 291 -3.38 5.37 -7.99
CA VAL A 291 -4.67 4.69 -7.79
C VAL A 291 -5.88 5.55 -8.18
N PHE A 292 -5.71 6.87 -8.34
CA PHE A 292 -6.72 7.73 -8.98
C PHE A 292 -7.20 7.23 -10.34
N ILE A 293 -6.36 6.51 -11.07
CA ILE A 293 -6.70 5.91 -12.38
C ILE A 293 -7.77 4.81 -12.20
N GLU A 294 -7.82 4.14 -11.05
CA GLU A 294 -8.78 3.07 -10.78
C GLU A 294 -10.19 3.57 -10.44
N ALA A 295 -11.17 2.68 -10.58
CA ALA A 295 -12.54 2.98 -10.18
C ALA A 295 -12.59 3.40 -8.69
N PRO A 296 -13.39 4.43 -8.31
CA PRO A 296 -13.49 4.91 -6.93
C PRO A 296 -13.75 3.79 -5.90
N GLY A 297 -14.62 2.83 -6.23
CA GLY A 297 -14.92 1.69 -5.34
C GLY A 297 -13.75 0.71 -5.14
N ARG A 298 -12.75 0.71 -6.02
CA ARG A 298 -11.57 -0.17 -5.95
C ARG A 298 -10.38 0.51 -5.25
N GLN A 299 -10.33 1.84 -5.23
CA GLN A 299 -9.21 2.61 -4.68
C GLN A 299 -8.94 2.26 -3.21
N LEU A 300 -9.99 2.29 -2.38
CA LEU A 300 -9.87 1.96 -0.96
C LEU A 300 -9.53 0.49 -0.74
N GLU A 301 -10.12 -0.43 -1.52
CA GLU A 301 -9.83 -1.86 -1.41
C GLU A 301 -8.38 -2.19 -1.76
N LEU A 302 -7.80 -1.54 -2.77
CA LEU A 302 -6.38 -1.67 -3.09
C LEU A 302 -5.50 -1.08 -1.98
N GLY A 303 -5.87 0.08 -1.44
CA GLY A 303 -5.20 0.67 -0.29
C GLY A 303 -5.19 -0.26 0.92
N LEU A 304 -6.34 -0.86 1.24
CA LEU A 304 -6.51 -1.81 2.35
C LEU A 304 -5.87 -3.18 2.09
N TYR A 305 -5.58 -3.52 0.84
CA TYR A 305 -4.74 -4.68 0.50
C TYR A 305 -3.27 -4.41 0.82
N CYS A 306 -2.77 -3.21 0.54
CA CYS A 306 -1.38 -2.81 0.83
C CYS A 306 -1.15 -2.45 2.31
N LEU A 307 -2.15 -1.86 2.97
CA LEU A 307 -2.02 -1.32 4.32
C LEU A 307 -1.56 -2.36 5.37
N PRO A 308 -2.07 -3.60 5.42
CA PRO A 308 -1.55 -4.64 6.32
C PRO A 308 -0.05 -4.87 6.15
N ARG A 309 0.45 -4.89 4.90
CA ARG A 309 1.88 -5.08 4.61
C ARG A 309 2.71 -3.89 5.04
N ALA A 310 2.19 -2.68 4.82
CA ALA A 310 2.81 -1.45 5.30
C ALA A 310 2.91 -1.43 6.83
N LEU A 311 1.83 -1.76 7.54
CA LEU A 311 1.80 -1.82 9.01
C LEU A 311 2.73 -2.89 9.57
N GLU A 312 2.74 -4.08 8.97
CA GLU A 312 3.64 -5.17 9.36
C GLU A 312 5.11 -4.75 9.22
N SER A 313 5.46 -4.14 8.09
CA SER A 313 6.81 -3.67 7.83
C SER A 313 7.19 -2.50 8.75
N LEU A 314 6.29 -1.55 8.98
CA LEU A 314 6.52 -0.43 9.88
C LEU A 314 6.81 -0.93 11.29
N TRP A 315 5.97 -1.82 11.82
CA TRP A 315 6.17 -2.39 13.16
C TRP A 315 7.53 -3.08 13.29
N LYS A 316 7.93 -3.90 12.30
CA LYS A 316 9.25 -4.55 12.29
C LYS A 316 10.40 -3.55 12.18
N THR A 317 10.23 -2.48 11.41
CA THR A 317 11.22 -1.40 11.29
C THR A 317 11.41 -0.68 12.63
N LEU A 318 10.30 -0.32 13.29
CA LEU A 318 10.33 0.31 14.61
C LEU A 318 10.98 -0.59 15.67
N LEU A 319 10.72 -1.90 15.63
CA LEU A 319 11.36 -2.89 16.50
C LEU A 319 12.88 -2.95 16.27
N LYS A 320 13.30 -3.04 15.00
CA LYS A 320 14.70 -3.10 14.59
C LYS A 320 15.48 -1.86 15.03
N ASN A 321 14.85 -0.69 14.94
CA ASN A 321 15.43 0.59 15.36
C ASN A 321 15.38 0.80 16.89
N GLY A 322 14.85 -0.15 17.67
CA GLY A 322 14.72 -0.02 19.12
C GLY A 322 13.68 1.02 19.59
N GLN A 323 12.83 1.52 18.70
CA GLN A 323 11.82 2.55 19.00
C GLN A 323 10.59 1.97 19.70
N VAL A 324 10.31 0.68 19.52
CA VAL A 324 9.23 -0.03 20.21
C VAL A 324 9.75 -1.36 20.75
N LYS A 325 9.06 -1.91 21.75
CA LYS A 325 9.37 -3.22 22.33
C LYS A 325 8.36 -4.27 21.85
N SER A 326 8.82 -5.51 21.71
CA SER A 326 7.95 -6.64 21.37
C SER A 326 6.97 -6.90 22.52
N ILE A 327 5.68 -6.93 22.22
CA ILE A 327 4.62 -7.20 23.19
C ILE A 327 4.27 -8.70 23.12
N PRO A 328 4.47 -9.47 24.21
CA PRO A 328 4.02 -10.86 24.26
C PRO A 328 2.52 -10.95 23.97
N HIS A 329 2.14 -11.81 23.02
CA HIS A 329 0.75 -11.99 22.59
C HIS A 329 0.05 -10.71 22.08
N GLY A 330 0.82 -9.70 21.63
CA GLY A 330 0.26 -8.45 21.11
C GLY A 330 -0.61 -8.63 19.86
N ASP A 331 -0.36 -9.68 19.07
CA ASP A 331 -1.22 -10.09 17.96
C ASP A 331 -2.61 -10.52 18.42
N ILE A 332 -2.70 -11.29 19.51
CA ILE A 332 -3.98 -11.69 20.10
C ILE A 332 -4.71 -10.48 20.67
N LEU A 333 -4.03 -9.64 21.46
CA LEU A 333 -4.63 -8.44 22.06
C LEU A 333 -5.18 -7.48 21.01
N LEU A 334 -4.41 -7.20 19.95
CA LEU A 334 -4.84 -6.32 18.87
C LEU A 334 -6.03 -6.90 18.10
N PHE A 335 -6.07 -8.21 17.89
CA PHE A 335 -7.22 -8.87 17.29
C PHE A 335 -8.47 -8.81 18.18
N MET A 336 -8.34 -9.05 19.49
CA MET A 336 -9.44 -8.90 20.45
C MET A 336 -10.04 -7.49 20.44
N ALA A 337 -9.18 -6.46 20.44
CA ALA A 337 -9.62 -5.07 20.35
C ALA A 337 -10.31 -4.77 19.00
N SER A 338 -9.78 -5.30 17.91
CA SER A 338 -10.35 -5.14 16.56
C SER A 338 -11.71 -5.82 16.44
N MET A 339 -11.84 -7.04 16.97
CA MET A 339 -13.10 -7.79 16.98
C MET A 339 -14.16 -7.12 17.87
N GLY A 340 -13.77 -6.66 19.06
CA GLY A 340 -14.67 -5.90 19.94
C GLY A 340 -15.20 -4.63 19.26
N THR A 341 -14.31 -3.87 18.62
CA THR A 341 -14.69 -2.68 17.84
C THR A 341 -15.65 -3.03 16.71
N LEU A 342 -15.35 -4.08 15.93
CA LEU A 342 -16.20 -4.51 14.82
C LEU A 342 -17.59 -4.95 15.28
N MET A 343 -17.68 -5.72 16.37
CA MET A 343 -18.96 -6.14 16.95
C MET A 343 -19.77 -4.95 17.48
N THR A 344 -19.09 -3.96 18.06
CA THR A 344 -19.74 -2.72 18.52
C THR A 344 -20.38 -1.98 17.36
N LEU A 345 -19.65 -1.79 16.26
CA LEU A 345 -20.17 -1.15 15.04
C LEU A 345 -21.29 -1.99 14.41
N TYR A 346 -21.14 -3.31 14.37
CA TYR A 346 -22.14 -4.20 13.81
C TYR A 346 -23.48 -4.17 14.56
N GLN A 347 -23.47 -4.03 15.88
CA GLN A 347 -24.72 -3.99 16.65
C GLN A 347 -25.36 -2.60 16.66
N ASN A 348 -24.57 -1.53 16.65
CA ASN A 348 -25.07 -0.18 16.93
C ASN A 348 -25.12 0.74 15.70
N ASP A 349 -24.30 0.48 14.68
CA ASP A 349 -24.01 1.41 13.59
C ASP A 349 -23.78 0.63 12.26
N LYS A 350 -24.72 -0.29 11.94
CA LYS A 350 -24.66 -1.22 10.78
C LYS A 350 -24.44 -0.52 9.44
N ASP A 351 -24.92 0.71 9.30
CA ASP A 351 -24.82 1.53 8.08
C ASP A 351 -23.39 2.00 7.77
N THR A 352 -22.49 1.95 8.75
CA THR A 352 -21.06 2.29 8.58
C THR A 352 -20.25 1.15 7.98
N ILE A 353 -20.80 -0.07 7.97
CA ILE A 353 -20.16 -1.27 7.44
C ILE A 353 -20.54 -1.41 5.96
N ASN A 354 -19.54 -1.72 5.13
CA ASN A 354 -19.77 -1.99 3.71
C ASN A 354 -20.77 -3.14 3.51
N SER A 355 -21.69 -2.99 2.57
CA SER A 355 -22.82 -3.92 2.35
C SER A 355 -22.41 -5.38 2.13
N HIS A 356 -21.28 -5.63 1.46
CA HIS A 356 -20.78 -7.00 1.27
C HIS A 356 -20.37 -7.63 2.60
N TYR A 357 -19.61 -6.89 3.43
CA TYR A 357 -19.19 -7.33 4.74
C TYR A 357 -20.37 -7.48 5.69
N LEU A 358 -21.32 -6.54 5.65
CA LEU A 358 -22.53 -6.58 6.46
C LEU A 358 -23.36 -7.83 6.15
N SER A 359 -23.48 -8.20 4.87
CA SER A 359 -24.18 -9.42 4.44
C SER A 359 -23.52 -10.68 5.00
N VAL A 360 -22.19 -10.77 4.91
CA VAL A 360 -21.42 -11.89 5.49
C VAL A 360 -21.61 -11.94 7.00
N MET A 361 -21.43 -10.82 7.69
CA MET A 361 -21.59 -10.74 9.15
C MET A 361 -23.00 -11.11 9.59
N THR A 362 -24.03 -10.67 8.87
CA THR A 362 -25.44 -11.00 9.17
C THR A 362 -25.74 -12.47 8.97
N ARG A 363 -25.08 -13.13 8.01
CA ARG A 363 -25.20 -14.58 7.83
C ARG A 363 -24.59 -15.37 9.00
N PHE A 364 -23.50 -14.89 9.59
CA PHE A 364 -22.80 -15.58 10.68
C PHE A 364 -23.34 -15.23 12.08
N PHE A 365 -23.67 -13.96 12.31
CA PHE A 365 -24.06 -13.46 13.62
C PHE A 365 -25.57 -13.25 13.78
N GLY A 366 -26.35 -13.38 12.70
CA GLY A 366 -27.79 -13.14 12.70
C GLY A 366 -28.16 -11.66 12.78
N GLN A 367 -29.46 -11.36 12.69
CA GLN A 367 -29.96 -10.01 12.94
C GLN A 367 -30.18 -9.84 14.45
N ASN A 368 -29.23 -9.19 15.11
CA ASN A 368 -29.36 -8.74 16.50
C ASN A 368 -30.01 -7.36 16.59
#